data_AF-A0A4T0WWC5-F1
#
_entry.id   AF-A0A4T0WWC5-F1
#
_cell.length_a   1.000
_cell.length_b   1.000
_cell.length_c   1.000
_cell.angle_alpha   90.00
_cell.angle_beta   90.00
_cell.angle_gamma   90.00
#
_symmetry.space_group_name_H-M   'P 1'
#
loop_
_entity.id
_entity.type
_entity.pdbx_description
1 polymer ?
#
loop_
_entity_poly.entity_id
_entity_poly.type
_entity_poly.pdbx_seq_one_letter_code
_entity_poly.pdbx_strand_id
1 'polypeptide(L)'
;MASTSCDKSDCICGKQNTESVKVESLSNVSDDDLWASSDNEQNDKLNFNNPDDDNQHLQNSNENQDITAIKRRHENRGYYDGLTKGKDSGLQKGFDLGYPVGAQLGGLVGELIAETIWKFDSKQIDQDKRDEILNDLRIDKILSSDYFDSNLDIENPSSHPLIQKWTTFFKK
;
A
#
# COMPACT_ATOMS: atom_id res chain seq x y z
N MET A 1 7.34 38.00 -29.26
CA MET A 1 8.64 37.42 -28.86
C MET A 1 8.90 37.80 -27.42
N ALA A 2 8.73 36.85 -26.51
CA ALA A 2 9.36 36.84 -25.18
C ALA A 2 9.13 35.43 -24.63
N SER A 3 10.11 34.57 -24.87
CA SER A 3 10.23 33.23 -24.29
C SER A 3 10.65 33.40 -22.83
N THR A 4 10.10 32.61 -21.92
CA THR A 4 10.74 32.41 -20.61
C THR A 4 10.65 30.94 -20.23
N SER A 5 11.83 30.34 -20.25
CA SER A 5 12.19 28.97 -19.96
C SER A 5 11.98 28.66 -18.47
N CYS A 6 11.44 27.47 -18.15
CA CYS A 6 11.35 26.99 -16.78
C CYS A 6 12.54 26.05 -16.53
N ASP A 7 13.47 26.49 -15.67
CA ASP A 7 14.69 25.76 -15.34
C ASP A 7 14.41 24.53 -14.46
N LYS A 8 15.07 23.42 -14.79
CA LYS A 8 14.89 22.07 -14.22
C LYS A 8 15.71 21.79 -12.95
N SER A 9 16.15 22.80 -12.21
CA SER A 9 17.16 22.60 -11.15
C SER A 9 16.66 22.23 -9.76
N ASP A 10 15.34 22.29 -9.48
CA ASP A 10 14.85 22.18 -8.10
C ASP A 10 13.96 20.94 -7.84
N CYS A 11 14.26 19.81 -8.47
CA CYS A 11 13.69 18.52 -8.08
C CYS A 11 14.64 17.78 -7.11
N ILE A 12 14.40 17.95 -5.81
CA ILE A 12 15.06 17.17 -4.76
C ILE A 12 14.31 15.84 -4.60
N CYS A 13 14.56 14.89 -5.49
CA CYS A 13 14.28 13.47 -5.23
C CYS A 13 15.53 12.65 -5.52
N GLY A 14 16.36 12.44 -4.51
CA GLY A 14 17.61 11.70 -4.68
C GLY A 14 18.53 11.78 -3.48
N LYS A 15 18.11 11.26 -2.33
CA LYS A 15 19.04 10.83 -1.28
C LYS A 15 18.57 9.48 -0.74
N GLN A 16 19.13 8.40 -1.29
CA GLN A 16 18.99 7.06 -0.74
C GLN A 16 20.04 6.92 0.38
N ASN A 17 19.58 6.58 1.58
CA ASN A 17 20.43 6.28 2.71
C ASN A 17 20.82 4.79 2.63
N THR A 18 22.12 4.52 2.59
CA THR A 18 22.68 3.16 2.50
C THR A 18 22.79 2.54 3.89
N GLU A 19 21.90 1.61 4.23
CA GLU A 19 22.15 0.62 5.27
C GLU A 19 21.83 -0.77 4.72
N SER A 20 22.87 -1.59 4.64
CA SER A 20 22.86 -2.94 4.13
C SER A 20 22.22 -3.90 5.12
N VAL A 21 21.04 -4.42 4.79
CA VAL A 21 20.50 -5.64 5.41
C VAL A 21 20.57 -6.77 4.39
N LYS A 22 21.41 -7.76 4.71
CA LYS A 22 21.61 -8.98 3.94
C LYS A 22 20.41 -9.91 4.20
N VAL A 23 19.64 -10.23 3.16
CA VAL A 23 18.69 -11.35 3.20
C VAL A 23 18.97 -12.26 2.01
N GLU A 24 19.42 -13.48 2.33
CA GLU A 24 19.78 -14.53 1.40
C GLU A 24 18.52 -15.16 0.77
N SER A 25 18.41 -15.00 -0.55
CA SER A 25 18.00 -15.97 -1.57
C SER A 25 16.98 -17.08 -1.20
N LEU A 26 15.80 -17.05 -1.84
CA LEU A 26 15.41 -18.01 -2.92
C LEU A 26 13.91 -17.91 -3.24
N SER A 27 13.58 -17.13 -4.26
CA SER A 27 12.75 -17.60 -5.39
C SER A 27 12.93 -16.58 -6.52
N ASN A 28 13.89 -16.86 -7.39
CA ASN A 28 13.99 -16.18 -8.68
C ASN A 28 12.79 -16.64 -9.52
N VAL A 29 11.63 -16.02 -9.31
CA VAL A 29 10.61 -15.95 -10.36
C VAL A 29 10.87 -14.64 -11.05
N SER A 30 11.51 -14.73 -12.22
CA SER A 30 11.68 -13.60 -13.13
C SER A 30 10.29 -13.20 -13.60
N ASP A 31 9.69 -12.20 -12.95
CA ASP A 31 8.39 -11.62 -13.30
C ASP A 31 8.49 -10.63 -14.49
N ASP A 32 9.67 -10.55 -15.11
CA ASP A 32 9.93 -9.71 -16.26
C ASP A 32 9.93 -10.58 -17.54
N ASP A 33 9.12 -10.18 -18.53
CA ASP A 33 8.97 -10.74 -19.89
C ASP A 33 7.86 -11.76 -20.17
N LEU A 34 6.65 -11.52 -19.65
CA LEU A 34 5.40 -12.03 -20.27
C LEU A 34 4.77 -11.06 -21.28
N TRP A 35 5.24 -9.81 -21.34
CA TRP A 35 4.62 -8.73 -22.13
C TRP A 35 5.43 -8.26 -23.33
N ALA A 36 6.65 -8.76 -23.53
CA ALA A 36 7.54 -8.29 -24.59
C ALA A 36 7.21 -8.85 -25.99
N SER A 37 6.20 -9.73 -26.13
CA SER A 37 5.98 -10.47 -27.38
C SER A 37 4.52 -10.44 -27.87
N SER A 38 3.94 -9.26 -28.07
CA SER A 38 2.71 -9.16 -28.87
C SER A 38 2.69 -8.12 -29.98
N ASP A 39 3.80 -7.40 -30.20
CA ASP A 39 3.93 -6.49 -31.33
C ASP A 39 5.13 -6.84 -32.23
N ASN A 40 5.51 -8.13 -32.32
CA ASN A 40 6.48 -8.57 -33.33
C ASN A 40 5.78 -9.22 -34.52
N GLU A 41 5.08 -8.41 -35.31
CA GLU A 41 4.99 -8.67 -36.75
C GLU A 41 6.40 -8.53 -37.33
N GLN A 42 7.18 -9.61 -37.35
CA GLN A 42 8.09 -9.99 -38.44
C GLN A 42 9.10 -11.05 -37.98
N ASN A 43 9.14 -12.12 -38.80
CA ASN A 43 10.23 -13.08 -38.97
C ASN A 43 10.37 -14.23 -37.97
N ASP A 44 9.48 -15.22 -38.08
CA ASP A 44 9.85 -16.61 -37.80
C ASP A 44 9.89 -17.42 -39.11
N LYS A 45 11.05 -17.39 -39.76
CA LYS A 45 11.46 -18.46 -40.67
C LYS A 45 11.79 -19.70 -39.83
N LEU A 46 10.78 -20.48 -39.47
CA LEU A 46 11.00 -21.87 -39.07
C LEU A 46 10.78 -22.76 -40.29
N ASN A 47 11.90 -23.13 -40.90
CA ASN A 47 11.99 -24.15 -41.93
C ASN A 47 11.76 -25.52 -41.28
N PHE A 48 10.55 -26.06 -41.38
CA PHE A 48 10.29 -27.49 -41.18
C PHE A 48 9.99 -28.12 -42.53
N ASN A 49 11.02 -28.73 -43.13
CA ASN A 49 10.87 -29.62 -44.28
C ASN A 49 10.08 -30.86 -43.83
N ASN A 50 8.78 -30.90 -44.12
CA ASN A 50 8.01 -32.11 -44.30
C ASN A 50 7.05 -31.87 -45.47
N PRO A 51 7.30 -32.47 -46.65
CA PRO A 51 6.32 -32.50 -47.71
C PRO A 51 5.45 -33.72 -47.44
N ASP A 52 4.27 -33.52 -46.87
CA ASP A 52 3.07 -34.32 -47.18
C ASP A 52 1.93 -33.86 -46.28
N ASP A 53 0.81 -33.57 -46.95
CA ASP A 53 -0.54 -33.34 -46.43
C ASP A 53 -0.95 -31.91 -46.01
N ASP A 54 -2.24 -31.64 -46.21
CA ASP A 54 -3.02 -30.44 -45.88
C ASP A 54 -3.04 -29.28 -46.89
N ASN A 55 -3.62 -29.62 -48.03
CA ASN A 55 -4.17 -28.66 -48.97
C ASN A 55 -5.65 -28.39 -48.69
N GLN A 56 -6.03 -27.77 -47.56
CA GLN A 56 -7.28 -27.00 -47.36
C GLN A 56 -7.17 -25.96 -46.22
N HIS A 57 -7.71 -24.77 -46.49
CA HIS A 57 -8.11 -23.70 -45.53
C HIS A 57 -7.20 -22.50 -45.26
N LEU A 58 -6.66 -21.87 -46.32
CA LEU A 58 -5.94 -20.58 -46.27
C LEU A 58 -6.84 -19.33 -46.52
N GLN A 59 -8.13 -19.36 -46.17
CA GLN A 59 -9.03 -18.21 -46.38
C GLN A 59 -9.79 -17.71 -45.12
N ASN A 60 -9.63 -18.33 -43.93
CA ASN A 60 -10.21 -17.82 -42.68
C ASN A 60 -9.17 -17.49 -41.58
N SER A 61 -7.87 -17.50 -41.87
CA SER A 61 -6.86 -17.32 -40.82
C SER A 61 -6.83 -15.90 -40.24
N ASN A 62 -7.09 -14.87 -41.04
CA ASN A 62 -7.00 -13.48 -40.57
C ASN A 62 -8.15 -13.11 -39.61
N GLU A 63 -9.39 -13.49 -39.94
CA GLU A 63 -10.55 -13.25 -39.08
C GLU A 63 -10.46 -14.04 -37.75
N ASN A 64 -9.92 -15.26 -37.79
CA ASN A 64 -9.72 -16.07 -36.59
C ASN A 64 -8.55 -15.56 -35.73
N GLN A 65 -7.49 -15.01 -36.33
CA GLN A 65 -6.36 -14.44 -35.60
C GLN A 65 -6.77 -13.21 -34.78
N ASP A 66 -7.57 -12.30 -35.37
CA ASP A 66 -8.08 -11.12 -34.67
C ASP A 66 -8.96 -11.50 -33.48
N ILE A 67 -9.86 -12.48 -33.66
CA ILE A 67 -10.70 -13.00 -32.57
C ILE A 67 -9.84 -13.64 -31.47
N THR A 68 -8.80 -14.39 -31.84
CA THR A 68 -7.90 -15.03 -30.88
C THR A 68 -7.05 -14.01 -30.11
N ALA A 69 -6.61 -12.94 -30.78
CA ALA A 69 -5.86 -11.84 -30.17
C ALA A 69 -6.75 -11.04 -29.20
N ILE A 70 -7.99 -10.73 -29.59
CA ILE A 70 -8.97 -10.08 -28.72
C ILE A 70 -9.26 -10.94 -27.49
N LYS A 71 -9.44 -12.25 -27.68
CA LYS A 71 -9.66 -13.20 -26.59
C LYS A 71 -8.48 -13.21 -25.60
N ARG A 72 -7.24 -13.30 -26.07
CA ARG A 72 -6.04 -13.20 -25.22
C ARG A 72 -5.97 -11.87 -24.47
N ARG A 73 -6.23 -10.74 -25.15
CA ARG A 73 -6.24 -9.41 -24.50
C ARG A 73 -7.29 -9.33 -23.40
N HIS A 74 -8.48 -9.90 -23.62
CA HIS A 74 -9.55 -9.94 -22.62
C HIS A 74 -9.24 -10.89 -21.46
N GLU A 75 -8.71 -12.07 -21.73
CA GLU A 75 -8.29 -13.04 -20.71
C GLU A 75 -7.18 -12.45 -19.83
N ASN A 76 -6.16 -11.86 -20.44
CA ASN A 76 -5.08 -11.18 -19.73
C ASN A 76 -5.65 -10.04 -18.88
N ARG A 77 -6.44 -9.13 -19.49
CA ARG A 77 -7.07 -8.03 -18.76
C ARG A 77 -7.93 -8.53 -17.59
N GLY A 78 -8.72 -9.59 -17.79
CA GLY A 78 -9.56 -10.17 -16.75
C GLY A 78 -8.76 -10.79 -15.61
N TYR A 79 -7.63 -11.43 -15.92
CA TYR A 79 -6.71 -11.95 -14.92
C TYR A 79 -6.06 -10.83 -14.10
N TYR A 80 -5.55 -9.78 -14.75
CA TYR A 80 -4.98 -8.61 -14.06
C TYR A 80 -6.02 -7.93 -13.17
N ASP A 81 -7.22 -7.71 -13.70
CA ASP A 81 -8.33 -7.12 -12.96
C ASP A 81 -8.74 -7.99 -11.76
N GLY A 82 -8.80 -9.31 -11.92
CA GLY A 82 -9.06 -10.25 -10.83
C GLY A 82 -8.00 -10.22 -9.73
N LEU A 83 -6.72 -10.15 -10.10
CA LEU A 83 -5.61 -10.08 -9.15
C LEU A 83 -5.61 -8.76 -8.39
N THR A 84 -5.81 -7.64 -9.09
CA THR A 84 -5.90 -6.30 -8.49
C THR A 84 -7.10 -6.22 -7.55
N LYS A 85 -8.28 -6.62 -8.01
CA LYS A 85 -9.50 -6.64 -7.17
C LYS A 85 -9.35 -7.52 -5.92
N GLY A 86 -8.69 -8.67 -6.04
CA GLY A 86 -8.43 -9.55 -4.90
C GLY A 86 -7.56 -8.89 -3.83
N LYS A 87 -6.48 -8.22 -4.26
CA LYS A 87 -5.57 -7.48 -3.36
C LYS A 87 -6.27 -6.28 -2.71
N ASP A 88 -6.98 -5.49 -3.51
CA ASP A 88 -7.71 -4.31 -3.04
C ASP A 88 -8.82 -4.68 -2.05
N SER A 89 -9.57 -5.75 -2.34
CA SER A 89 -10.63 -6.21 -1.44
C SER A 89 -10.09 -6.69 -0.09
N GLY A 90 -8.95 -7.36 -0.06
CA GLY A 90 -8.31 -7.80 1.19
C GLY A 90 -7.82 -6.61 2.02
N LEU A 91 -7.17 -5.65 1.37
CA LEU A 91 -6.67 -4.43 2.01
C LEU A 91 -7.82 -3.59 2.60
N GLN A 92 -8.85 -3.34 1.78
CA GLN A 92 -10.01 -2.56 2.21
C GLN A 92 -10.74 -3.23 3.37
N LYS A 93 -10.94 -4.55 3.30
CA LYS A 93 -11.56 -5.31 4.39
C LYS A 93 -10.75 -5.23 5.69
N GLY A 94 -9.42 -5.33 5.61
CA GLY A 94 -8.56 -5.16 6.78
C GLY A 94 -8.67 -3.75 7.38
N PHE A 95 -8.69 -2.72 6.52
CA PHE A 95 -8.88 -1.34 6.94
C PHE A 95 -10.24 -1.12 7.62
N ASP A 96 -11.32 -1.60 7.01
CA ASP A 96 -12.69 -1.42 7.53
C ASP A 96 -12.88 -2.08 8.90
N LEU A 97 -12.15 -3.17 9.18
CA LEU A 97 -12.16 -3.84 10.48
C LEU A 97 -11.36 -3.05 11.54
N GLY A 98 -10.16 -2.57 11.20
CA GLY A 98 -9.28 -1.89 12.16
C GLY A 98 -9.61 -0.40 12.38
N TYR A 99 -10.14 0.28 11.37
CA TYR A 99 -10.37 1.72 11.40
C TYR A 99 -11.31 2.18 12.53
N PRO A 100 -12.47 1.54 12.79
CA PRO A 100 -13.37 1.98 13.84
C PRO A 100 -12.73 1.94 15.24
N VAL A 101 -11.88 0.94 15.50
CA VAL A 101 -11.18 0.79 16.79
C VAL A 101 -10.09 1.87 16.92
N GLY A 102 -9.28 2.05 15.87
CA GLY A 102 -8.25 3.09 15.85
C GLY A 102 -8.85 4.51 15.96
N ALA A 103 -10.00 4.76 15.33
CA ALA A 103 -10.68 6.04 15.39
C ALA A 103 -11.20 6.35 16.80
N GLN A 104 -11.75 5.37 17.51
CA GLN A 104 -12.18 5.55 18.91
C GLN A 104 -10.99 5.89 19.81
N LEU A 105 -9.87 5.16 19.66
CA LEU A 105 -8.67 5.40 20.45
C LEU A 105 -8.05 6.76 20.14
N GLY A 106 -7.96 7.13 18.87
CA GLY A 106 -7.51 8.45 18.42
C GLY A 106 -8.40 9.58 18.92
N GLY A 107 -9.71 9.38 19.01
CA GLY A 107 -10.65 10.34 19.59
C GLY A 107 -10.37 10.61 21.07
N LEU A 108 -10.21 9.56 21.88
CA LEU A 108 -9.89 9.67 23.30
C LEU A 108 -8.55 10.37 23.54
N VAL A 109 -7.54 10.01 22.75
CA VAL A 109 -6.21 10.62 22.83
C VAL A 109 -6.25 12.08 22.40
N GLY A 110 -7.00 12.40 21.35
CA GLY A 110 -7.20 13.76 20.88
C GLY A 110 -7.82 14.66 21.94
N GLU A 111 -8.82 14.15 22.68
CA GLU A 111 -9.43 14.87 23.80
C GLU A 111 -8.41 15.14 24.92
N LEU A 112 -7.61 14.14 25.30
CA LEU A 112 -6.56 14.30 26.31
C LEU A 112 -5.48 15.30 25.88
N ILE A 113 -5.06 15.27 24.61
CA ILE A 113 -4.09 16.24 24.07
C ILE A 113 -4.69 17.65 24.09
N ALA A 114 -5.95 17.80 23.69
CA ALA A 114 -6.63 19.09 23.73
C ALA A 114 -6.69 19.63 25.17
N GLU A 115 -7.11 18.81 26.13
CA GLU A 115 -7.14 19.19 27.55
C GLU A 115 -5.75 19.58 28.08
N THR A 116 -4.71 18.84 27.69
CA THR A 116 -3.31 19.15 28.05
C THR A 116 -2.91 20.53 27.55
N ILE A 117 -3.20 20.84 26.29
CA ILE A 117 -2.88 22.14 25.68
C ILE A 117 -3.64 23.27 26.38
N TRP A 118 -4.93 23.06 26.69
CA TRP A 118 -5.76 24.06 27.35
C TRP A 118 -5.29 24.35 28.78
N LYS A 119 -4.93 23.32 29.56
CA LYS A 119 -4.41 23.50 30.92
C LYS A 119 -3.00 24.09 30.94
N PHE A 120 -2.19 23.82 29.91
CA PHE A 120 -0.90 24.47 29.73
C PHE A 120 -1.06 25.97 29.44
N ASP A 121 -1.95 26.36 28.53
CA ASP A 121 -2.22 27.78 28.23
C ASP A 121 -2.79 28.52 29.45
N SER A 122 -3.61 27.82 30.24
CA SER A 122 -4.13 28.30 31.53
C SER A 122 -3.08 28.36 32.65
N LYS A 123 -1.80 28.07 32.37
CA LYS A 123 -0.67 28.01 33.32
C LYS A 123 -0.88 27.06 34.52
N GLN A 124 -1.74 26.06 34.37
CA GLN A 124 -1.97 25.03 35.40
C GLN A 124 -0.96 23.88 35.32
N ILE A 125 -0.31 23.70 34.18
CA ILE A 125 0.64 22.61 33.91
C ILE A 125 2.00 23.19 33.52
N ASP A 126 3.07 22.53 33.97
CA ASP A 126 4.45 22.88 33.65
C ASP A 126 4.86 22.34 32.27
N GLN A 127 5.84 22.99 31.63
CA GLN A 127 6.30 22.60 30.30
C GLN A 127 6.79 21.14 30.25
N ASP A 128 7.54 20.71 31.27
CA ASP A 128 8.08 19.36 31.34
C ASP A 128 6.97 18.29 31.39
N LYS A 129 5.89 18.56 32.13
CA LYS A 129 4.74 17.65 32.24
C LYS A 129 3.97 17.57 30.93
N ARG A 130 3.80 18.71 30.25
CA ARG A 130 3.20 18.74 28.91
C ARG A 130 3.97 17.82 27.98
N ASP A 131 5.30 17.95 27.95
CA ASP A 131 6.13 17.19 27.02
C ASP A 131 6.17 15.70 27.38
N GLU A 132 6.10 15.33 28.67
CA GLU A 132 5.86 13.93 29.11
C GLU A 132 4.52 13.40 28.58
N ILE A 133 3.43 14.15 28.78
CA ILE A 133 2.08 13.75 28.34
C ILE A 133 2.05 13.55 26.83
N LEU A 134 2.60 14.48 26.05
CA LEU A 134 2.62 14.40 24.59
C LEU A 134 3.48 13.22 24.09
N ASN A 135 4.59 12.93 24.78
CA ASN A 135 5.43 11.79 24.44
C ASN A 135 4.76 10.45 24.78
N ASP A 136 4.00 10.37 25.87
CA ASP A 136 3.22 9.18 26.24
C ASP A 136 2.00 8.98 25.33
N LEU A 137 1.34 10.08 24.95
CA LEU A 137 0.16 10.08 24.07
C LEU A 137 0.51 10.08 22.57
N ARG A 138 1.73 9.69 22.21
CA ARG A 138 2.13 9.54 20.81
C ARG A 138 1.40 8.35 20.19
N ILE A 139 0.87 8.55 18.98
CA ILE A 139 0.13 7.52 18.24
C ILE A 139 0.93 6.22 18.12
N ASP A 140 2.23 6.32 17.85
CA ASP A 140 3.12 5.15 17.73
C ASP A 140 3.19 4.30 19.02
N LYS A 141 3.11 4.94 20.19
CA LYS A 141 3.14 4.23 21.48
C LYS A 141 1.79 3.65 21.83
N ILE A 142 0.71 4.38 21.54
CA ILE A 142 -0.66 3.97 21.85
C ILE A 142 -1.10 2.81 20.96
N LEU A 143 -0.67 2.83 19.69
CA LEU A 143 -0.93 1.77 18.72
C LEU A 143 0.21 0.74 18.66
N SER A 144 1.02 0.62 19.73
CA SER A 144 2.00 -0.46 19.82
C SER A 144 1.28 -1.82 19.79
N SER A 145 1.85 -2.77 19.04
CA SER A 145 1.39 -4.16 18.99
C SER A 145 1.30 -4.83 20.36
N ASP A 146 1.99 -4.30 21.38
CA ASP A 146 1.99 -4.83 22.76
C ASP A 146 0.62 -4.73 23.44
N TYR A 147 -0.21 -3.78 23.03
CA TYR A 147 -1.53 -3.52 23.60
C TYR A 147 -2.66 -4.23 22.86
N PHE A 148 -2.33 -4.94 21.77
CA PHE A 148 -3.27 -5.72 20.98
C PHE A 148 -3.17 -7.20 21.36
N ASP A 149 -4.31 -7.89 21.39
CA ASP A 149 -4.32 -9.32 21.57
C ASP A 149 -3.87 -10.07 20.29
N SER A 150 -3.81 -11.41 20.35
CA SER A 150 -3.43 -12.22 19.18
C SER A 150 -4.39 -12.08 17.98
N ASN A 151 -5.58 -11.50 18.19
CA ASN A 151 -6.57 -11.24 17.14
C ASN A 151 -6.55 -9.79 16.66
N LEU A 152 -5.62 -8.96 17.15
CA LEU A 152 -5.55 -7.51 16.90
C LEU A 152 -6.79 -6.73 17.40
N ASP A 153 -7.50 -7.29 18.36
CA ASP A 153 -8.70 -6.70 18.95
C ASP A 153 -8.36 -6.00 20.28
N ILE A 154 -9.12 -4.93 20.55
CA ILE A 154 -9.13 -4.25 21.84
C ILE A 154 -10.56 -4.32 22.37
N GLU A 155 -10.82 -5.18 23.36
CA GLU A 155 -12.16 -5.35 23.93
C GLU A 155 -12.71 -4.05 24.54
N ASN A 156 -11.83 -3.20 25.10
CA ASN A 156 -12.19 -1.91 25.69
C ASN A 156 -11.15 -0.81 25.37
N PRO A 157 -11.45 0.17 24.51
CA PRO A 157 -10.52 1.23 24.14
C PRO A 157 -10.13 2.13 25.32
N SER A 158 -10.98 2.23 26.34
CA SER A 158 -10.73 2.98 27.57
C SER A 158 -9.82 2.26 28.56
N SER A 159 -9.52 0.97 28.35
CA SER A 159 -8.66 0.18 29.25
C SER A 159 -7.15 0.41 28.99
N HIS A 160 -6.79 1.21 27.99
CA HIS A 160 -5.39 1.47 27.67
C HIS A 160 -4.68 2.14 28.86
N PRO A 161 -3.55 1.61 29.35
CA PRO A 161 -2.94 2.06 30.62
C PRO A 161 -2.50 3.52 30.57
N LEU A 162 -1.98 4.00 29.44
CA LEU A 162 -1.60 5.41 29.28
C LEU A 162 -2.81 6.34 29.29
N ILE A 163 -3.91 5.94 28.65
CA ILE A 163 -5.14 6.74 28.61
C ILE A 163 -5.73 6.80 30.01
N GLN A 164 -5.74 5.68 30.74
CA GLN A 164 -6.23 5.63 32.12
C GLN A 164 -5.37 6.46 33.08
N LYS A 165 -4.03 6.40 32.97
CA LYS A 165 -3.08 7.24 33.73
C LYS A 165 -3.47 8.71 33.60
N TRP A 166 -3.61 9.21 32.37
CA TRP A 166 -3.85 10.62 32.12
C TRP A 166 -5.30 11.05 32.35
N THR A 167 -6.28 10.20 32.05
CA THR A 167 -7.69 10.47 32.40
C THR A 167 -7.88 10.63 33.91
N THR A 168 -7.20 9.81 34.72
CA THR A 168 -7.25 9.92 36.18
C THR A 168 -6.56 11.19 36.67
N PHE A 169 -5.47 11.59 36.03
CA PHE A 169 -4.76 12.84 36.33
C PHE A 169 -5.64 14.07 36.09
N PHE A 170 -6.40 14.10 35.00
CA PHE A 170 -7.25 15.25 34.66
C PHE A 170 -8.55 15.34 35.45
N LYS A 171 -9.11 14.20 35.89
CA LYS A 171 -10.31 14.15 36.75
C LYS A 171 -10.06 14.62 38.19
N LYS A 172 -8.81 14.72 38.61
CA LYS A 172 -8.40 15.13 39.96
C LYS A 172 -8.26 16.64 40.05
#